data_AF-A0A7S2YZ31-F1
#
_entry.id   AF-A0A7S2YZ31-F1
#
_cell.length_a   1.000
_cell.length_b   1.000
_cell.length_c   1.000
_cell.angle_alpha   90.00
_cell.angle_beta   90.00
_cell.angle_gamma   90.00
#
_symmetry.space_group_name_H-M   'P 1'
#
loop_
_entity.id
_entity.type
_entity.pdbx_description
1 polymer ?
#
loop_
_entity_poly.entity_id
_entity_poly.type
_entity_poly.pdbx_seq_one_letter_code
_entity_poly.pdbx_strand_id
1 'polypeptide(L)'
;SISRVVALALVALGPFTCLPLACVSCALLLLALVHSPLPLCMALTNKSRTPNSASASRRHTLTRHVHLAAKKARRNTSATCSAMEVPISKDAAWKDLEEHVNAIEETHLRDLMTDEERVMSMIKESEGIVVDYSRQRVLPETMTKLLKLAEAAKLREKIDSMFSGEHINSTEDRAVLHVALRAPTTEKIVVDGKDVVPDVHEVLEKIKVFSERVRNGEWLGATG
;
A
#
# COMPACT_ATOMS: atom_id res chain seq x y z
N SER A 1 7.35 28.52 -0.37
CA SER A 1 7.97 27.81 -1.50
C SER A 1 7.30 26.46 -1.67
N ILE A 2 6.72 26.25 -2.85
CA ILE A 2 5.91 25.12 -3.35
C ILE A 2 6.43 23.74 -2.90
N SER A 3 7.74 23.61 -2.71
CA SER A 3 8.40 22.37 -2.27
C SER A 3 8.06 21.88 -0.87
N ARG A 4 7.38 22.63 0.01
CA ARG A 4 7.04 22.16 1.37
C ARG A 4 5.61 21.66 1.54
N VAL A 5 4.64 22.28 0.87
CA VAL A 5 3.22 21.88 0.95
C VAL A 5 2.96 20.67 0.03
N VAL A 6 3.55 20.68 -1.17
CA VAL A 6 3.51 19.53 -2.09
C VAL A 6 4.37 18.37 -1.58
N ALA A 7 5.49 18.65 -0.88
CA ALA A 7 6.25 17.59 -0.23
C ALA A 7 5.50 16.93 0.92
N LEU A 8 4.62 17.63 1.66
CA LEU A 8 3.82 16.98 2.69
C LEU A 8 2.75 16.05 2.09
N ALA A 9 2.17 16.43 0.94
CA ALA A 9 1.24 15.59 0.18
C ALA A 9 1.95 14.43 -0.57
N LEU A 10 3.19 14.62 -1.02
CA LEU A 10 4.00 13.58 -1.67
C LEU A 10 4.76 12.68 -0.69
N VAL A 11 5.05 13.12 0.54
CA VAL A 11 5.60 12.27 1.61
C VAL A 11 4.55 11.28 2.10
N ALA A 12 3.25 11.57 1.94
CA ALA A 12 2.18 10.60 2.11
C ALA A 12 2.06 9.59 0.93
N LEU A 13 2.75 9.84 -0.20
CA LEU A 13 2.75 9.01 -1.41
C LEU A 13 4.14 8.47 -1.78
N GLY A 14 5.13 8.64 -0.89
CA GLY A 14 6.50 8.16 -1.02
C GLY A 14 6.84 7.12 0.05
N PRO A 15 7.88 6.30 -0.15
CA PRO A 15 7.99 5.01 0.51
C PRO A 15 8.55 5.14 1.94
N PHE A 16 7.95 4.37 2.86
CA PHE A 16 8.45 3.99 4.19
C PHE A 16 8.77 5.10 5.20
N THR A 17 7.91 5.25 6.21
CA THR A 17 8.36 5.14 7.62
C THR A 17 7.24 4.61 8.51
N CYS A 18 7.62 3.66 9.36
CA CYS A 18 6.85 3.00 10.41
C CYS A 18 6.05 3.98 11.30
N LEU A 19 4.79 3.65 11.61
CA LEU A 19 4.16 3.88 12.92
C LEU A 19 2.95 2.91 13.09
N PRO A 20 2.52 2.59 14.32
CA PRO A 20 1.92 1.31 14.69
C PRO A 20 0.40 1.23 14.50
N LEU A 21 -0.09 -0.01 14.37
CA LEU A 21 -1.41 -0.60 14.68
C LEU A 21 -2.74 0.11 14.33
N ALA A 22 -2.79 1.41 14.06
CA ALA A 22 -4.02 2.14 13.73
C ALA A 22 -4.28 2.31 12.22
N CYS A 23 -3.37 1.83 11.37
CA CYS A 23 -3.37 2.16 9.96
C CYS A 23 -4.36 1.33 9.13
N VAL A 24 -4.78 0.15 9.61
CA VAL A 24 -5.77 -0.67 8.89
C VAL A 24 -7.19 -0.11 9.08
N SER A 25 -7.51 0.40 10.27
CA SER A 25 -8.82 1.03 10.53
C SER A 25 -8.95 2.44 9.94
N CYS A 26 -7.84 3.20 9.85
CA CYS A 26 -7.87 4.54 9.23
C CYS A 26 -8.12 4.48 7.70
N ALA A 27 -7.68 3.41 7.03
CA ALA A 27 -7.97 3.19 5.61
C ALA A 27 -9.43 2.71 5.37
N LEU A 28 -10.07 2.10 6.37
CA LEU A 28 -11.50 1.76 6.33
C LEU A 28 -12.41 2.97 6.59
N LEU A 29 -11.96 3.95 7.39
CA LEU A 29 -12.77 5.13 7.72
C LEU A 29 -13.03 6.05 6.51
N LEU A 30 -12.09 6.09 5.55
CA LEU A 30 -12.30 6.78 4.27
C LEU A 30 -13.22 6.01 3.31
N LEU A 31 -13.41 4.69 3.50
CA LEU A 31 -14.34 3.89 2.68
C LEU A 31 -15.74 3.77 3.27
N ALA A 32 -15.87 3.82 4.59
CA ALA A 32 -17.15 3.64 5.27
C ALA A 32 -18.16 4.79 5.04
N LEU A 33 -17.76 5.89 4.38
CA LEU A 33 -18.67 6.98 3.98
C LEU A 33 -19.33 6.74 2.61
N VAL A 34 -19.00 5.66 1.88
CA VAL A 34 -19.57 5.37 0.55
C VAL A 34 -20.16 3.94 0.51
N HIS A 35 -21.37 3.82 1.06
CA HIS A 35 -22.39 2.77 0.82
C HIS A 35 -22.16 1.29 1.23
N SER A 36 -23.23 0.70 1.76
CA SER A 36 -23.56 -0.74 1.82
C SER A 36 -25.11 -0.85 1.81
N PRO A 37 -25.76 -1.95 1.35
CA PRO A 37 -25.29 -3.34 1.42
C PRO A 37 -25.45 -4.22 0.13
N LEU A 38 -24.81 -5.40 0.21
CA LEU A 38 -24.74 -6.57 -0.69
C LEU A 38 -26.09 -7.10 -1.25
N PRO A 39 -26.10 -8.03 -2.25
CA PRO A 39 -26.08 -9.48 -1.94
C PRO A 39 -25.30 -10.43 -2.89
N LEU A 40 -25.05 -11.62 -2.33
CA LEU A 40 -24.53 -12.91 -2.82
C LEU A 40 -24.92 -13.40 -4.24
N CYS A 41 -24.01 -14.16 -4.88
CA CYS A 41 -24.28 -15.44 -5.59
C CYS A 41 -22.93 -16.13 -5.97
N MET A 42 -22.54 -17.26 -5.37
CA MET A 42 -22.79 -18.67 -5.78
C MET A 42 -22.24 -19.11 -7.15
N ALA A 43 -21.26 -20.05 -7.07
CA ALA A 43 -21.20 -21.36 -7.74
C ALA A 43 -20.27 -21.61 -8.94
N LEU A 44 -19.80 -22.88 -8.95
CA LEU A 44 -19.30 -23.75 -10.04
C LEU A 44 -17.77 -23.82 -10.24
N THR A 45 -17.06 -24.83 -9.72
CA THR A 45 -16.92 -26.26 -10.12
C THR A 45 -16.09 -26.51 -11.39
N ASN A 46 -14.92 -27.16 -11.24
CA ASN A 46 -14.46 -28.39 -11.93
C ASN A 46 -12.97 -28.64 -11.59
N LYS A 47 -12.59 -29.71 -10.90
CA LYS A 47 -12.42 -31.12 -11.34
C LYS A 47 -11.05 -31.42 -11.98
N SER A 48 -10.20 -31.97 -11.13
CA SER A 48 -9.18 -33.01 -11.33
C SER A 48 -8.61 -33.31 -12.72
N ARG A 49 -7.28 -33.41 -12.79
CA ARG A 49 -6.56 -34.56 -13.38
C ARG A 49 -5.10 -34.60 -12.95
N THR A 50 -4.73 -35.68 -12.26
CA THR A 50 -3.36 -36.21 -12.22
C THR A 50 -3.12 -37.03 -13.51
N PRO A 51 -1.85 -37.29 -13.88
CA PRO A 51 -1.31 -38.61 -13.55
C PRO A 51 0.20 -38.65 -13.17
N ASN A 52 0.53 -39.71 -12.41
CA ASN A 52 1.82 -40.40 -12.24
C ASN A 52 2.48 -40.77 -13.60
N SER A 53 3.75 -41.12 -13.78
CA SER A 53 4.96 -41.35 -12.97
C SER A 53 6.16 -41.55 -13.95
N ALA A 54 7.37 -41.67 -13.38
CA ALA A 54 8.52 -42.46 -13.87
C ALA A 54 9.62 -41.81 -14.74
N SER A 55 10.77 -41.64 -14.05
CA SER A 55 12.12 -42.12 -14.36
C SER A 55 13.06 -41.42 -15.38
N ALA A 56 14.29 -41.27 -14.86
CA ALA A 56 15.60 -41.41 -15.50
C ALA A 56 16.21 -40.24 -16.32
N SER A 57 17.11 -39.54 -15.62
CA SER A 57 18.56 -39.43 -15.93
C SER A 57 19.03 -38.91 -17.30
N ARG A 58 19.88 -37.87 -17.21
CA ARG A 58 20.84 -37.33 -18.19
C ARG A 58 20.28 -36.57 -19.40
N ARG A 59 20.29 -35.23 -19.27
CA ARG A 59 20.95 -34.31 -20.22
C ARG A 59 20.99 -32.87 -19.67
N HIS A 60 22.00 -32.60 -18.83
CA HIS A 60 22.47 -31.24 -18.57
C HIS A 60 23.27 -30.77 -19.79
N THR A 61 22.67 -29.97 -20.68
CA THR A 61 23.31 -28.93 -21.54
C THR A 61 22.36 -28.42 -22.65
N LEU A 62 21.05 -28.27 -22.40
CA LEU A 62 20.13 -27.59 -23.34
C LEU A 62 19.16 -26.59 -22.69
N THR A 63 19.30 -26.33 -21.39
CA THR A 63 18.35 -25.48 -20.64
C THR A 63 18.63 -23.98 -20.74
N ARG A 64 19.84 -23.57 -21.16
CA ARG A 64 20.23 -22.14 -21.20
C ARG A 64 19.64 -21.39 -22.40
N HIS A 65 19.49 -22.04 -23.54
CA HIS A 65 18.93 -21.41 -24.75
C HIS A 65 17.41 -21.27 -24.68
N VAL A 66 16.70 -22.24 -24.09
CA VAL A 66 15.24 -22.19 -23.92
C VAL A 66 14.85 -21.11 -22.89
N HIS A 67 15.64 -20.95 -21.82
CA HIS A 67 15.38 -19.94 -20.80
C HIS A 67 15.66 -18.50 -21.30
N LEU A 68 16.71 -18.29 -22.11
CA LEU A 68 16.95 -16.99 -22.75
C LEU A 68 15.89 -16.65 -23.82
N ALA A 69 15.43 -17.63 -24.59
CA ALA A 69 14.37 -17.43 -25.58
C ALA A 69 13.03 -17.09 -24.92
N ALA A 70 12.67 -17.75 -23.81
CA ALA A 70 11.48 -17.42 -23.02
C ALA A 70 11.58 -16.05 -22.35
N LYS A 71 12.76 -15.64 -21.86
CA LYS A 71 13.00 -14.30 -21.29
C LYS A 71 12.97 -13.20 -22.36
N LYS A 72 13.40 -13.49 -23.59
CA LYS A 72 13.35 -12.57 -24.74
C LYS A 72 11.92 -12.46 -25.32
N ALA A 73 11.17 -13.57 -25.34
CA ALA A 73 9.74 -13.56 -25.68
C ALA A 73 8.91 -12.80 -24.64
N ARG A 74 9.16 -12.99 -23.33
CA ARG A 74 8.54 -12.19 -22.26
C ARG A 74 8.89 -10.70 -22.33
N ARG A 75 10.13 -10.35 -22.69
CA ARG A 75 10.53 -8.95 -22.92
C ARG A 75 9.80 -8.31 -24.11
N ASN A 76 9.49 -9.08 -25.15
CA ASN A 76 8.77 -8.56 -26.31
C ASN A 76 7.25 -8.50 -26.13
N THR A 77 6.65 -9.35 -25.28
CA THR A 77 5.21 -9.28 -24.95
C THR A 77 4.87 -8.24 -23.88
N SER A 78 5.84 -7.78 -23.10
CA SER A 78 5.69 -6.67 -22.14
C SER A 78 5.69 -5.28 -22.81
N ALA A 79 6.02 -5.20 -24.10
CA ALA A 79 6.14 -3.92 -24.82
C ALA A 79 4.84 -3.46 -25.50
N THR A 80 3.76 -4.22 -25.36
CA THR A 80 2.42 -3.83 -25.83
C THR A 80 1.50 -3.73 -24.61
N CYS A 81 0.92 -2.53 -24.42
CA CYS A 81 0.07 -2.09 -23.30
C CYS A 81 0.78 -1.38 -22.14
N SER A 82 1.79 -0.55 -22.42
CA SER A 82 1.92 0.68 -21.62
C SER A 82 0.92 1.67 -22.23
N ALA A 83 -0.32 1.62 -21.75
CA ALA A 83 -1.27 2.70 -22.01
C ALA A 83 -0.57 4.00 -21.61
N MET A 84 -0.59 4.99 -22.49
CA MET A 84 0.04 6.28 -22.26
C MET A 84 -0.68 6.96 -21.10
N GLU A 85 -0.29 6.64 -19.86
CA GLU A 85 -0.84 7.24 -18.67
C GLU A 85 -0.50 8.72 -18.71
N VAL A 86 -1.53 9.56 -18.78
CA VAL A 86 -1.36 11.01 -18.70
C VAL A 86 -0.77 11.31 -17.33
N PRO A 87 0.36 12.02 -17.24
CA PRO A 87 0.95 12.37 -15.96
C PRO A 87 -0.07 13.16 -15.14
N ILE A 88 -0.16 12.88 -13.84
CA ILE A 88 -1.13 13.51 -12.93
C ILE A 88 -1.06 15.05 -12.98
N SER A 89 0.10 15.61 -13.30
CA SER A 89 0.32 17.04 -13.47
C SER A 89 -0.46 17.69 -14.63
N LYS A 90 -1.01 16.89 -15.55
CA LYS A 90 -1.84 17.38 -16.66
C LYS A 90 -3.34 17.21 -16.38
N ASP A 91 -3.70 16.54 -15.28
CA ASP A 91 -5.08 16.30 -14.89
C ASP A 91 -5.81 17.60 -14.51
N ALA A 92 -7.12 17.64 -14.69
CA ALA A 92 -7.94 18.80 -14.34
C ALA A 92 -7.91 19.09 -12.82
N ALA A 93 -7.88 18.06 -11.97
CA ALA A 93 -7.79 18.24 -10.52
C ALA A 93 -6.44 18.84 -10.09
N TRP A 94 -5.37 18.56 -10.82
CA TRP A 94 -4.07 19.19 -10.59
C TRP A 94 -4.09 20.68 -10.95
N LYS A 95 -4.66 21.02 -12.12
CA LYS A 95 -4.80 22.42 -12.54
C LYS A 95 -5.70 23.23 -11.59
N ASP A 96 -6.78 22.64 -11.10
CA ASP A 96 -7.66 23.27 -10.12
C ASP A 96 -6.91 23.60 -8.81
N LEU A 97 -5.97 22.74 -8.39
CA LEU A 97 -5.09 23.03 -7.26
C LEU A 97 -4.05 24.11 -7.58
N GLU A 98 -3.48 24.13 -8.78
CA GLU A 98 -2.54 25.17 -9.22
C GLU A 98 -3.20 26.56 -9.21
N GLU A 99 -4.44 26.66 -9.70
CA GLU A 99 -5.21 27.90 -9.67
C GLU A 99 -5.56 28.34 -8.23
N HIS A 100 -5.84 27.37 -7.35
CA HIS A 100 -6.13 27.62 -5.93
C HIS A 100 -4.93 28.16 -5.14
N VAL A 101 -3.70 28.05 -5.66
CA VAL A 101 -2.49 28.56 -4.99
C VAL A 101 -2.62 30.06 -4.71
N ASN A 102 -3.13 30.84 -5.66
CA ASN A 102 -3.28 32.29 -5.51
C ASN A 102 -4.16 32.64 -4.30
N ALA A 103 -5.24 31.88 -4.08
CA ALA A 103 -6.12 32.08 -2.93
C ALA A 103 -5.44 31.75 -1.59
N ILE A 104 -4.46 30.85 -1.59
CA ILE A 104 -3.71 30.46 -0.39
C ILE A 104 -2.50 31.36 -0.13
N GLU A 105 -1.86 31.91 -1.17
CA GLU A 105 -0.69 32.77 -1.02
C GLU A 105 -0.99 34.00 -0.16
N GLU A 106 -2.18 34.57 -0.31
CA GLU A 106 -2.69 35.70 0.48
C GLU A 106 -3.06 35.34 1.92
N THR A 107 -3.20 34.05 2.25
CA THR A 107 -3.57 33.60 3.61
C THR A 107 -2.35 33.42 4.51
N HIS A 108 -2.41 34.01 5.71
CA HIS A 108 -1.39 33.81 6.74
C HIS A 108 -1.86 32.81 7.80
N LEU A 109 -0.98 31.88 8.21
CA LEU A 109 -1.34 30.81 9.14
C LEU A 109 -1.84 31.37 10.50
N ARG A 110 -1.29 32.49 10.95
CA ARG A 110 -1.73 33.15 12.20
C ARG A 110 -3.22 33.47 12.18
N ASP A 111 -3.73 33.93 11.04
CA ASP A 111 -5.14 34.31 10.89
C ASP A 111 -6.02 33.06 10.77
N LEU A 112 -5.51 32.02 10.10
CA LEU A 112 -6.18 30.73 10.03
C LEU A 112 -6.29 30.01 11.38
N MET A 113 -5.45 30.37 12.36
CA MET A 113 -5.50 29.83 13.73
C MET A 113 -6.50 30.58 14.63
N THR A 114 -7.04 31.73 14.20
CA THR A 114 -8.08 32.43 14.97
C THR A 114 -9.48 31.87 14.70
N ASP A 115 -9.63 31.09 13.63
CA ASP A 115 -10.87 30.39 13.29
C ASP A 115 -10.93 29.04 14.03
N GLU A 116 -11.64 29.03 15.17
CA GLU A 116 -11.80 27.83 16.01
C GLU A 116 -12.55 26.70 15.29
N GLU A 117 -13.55 27.02 14.47
CA GLU A 117 -14.32 26.01 13.73
C GLU A 117 -13.44 25.30 12.70
N ARG A 118 -12.62 26.05 11.96
CA ARG A 118 -11.61 25.48 11.05
C ARG A 118 -10.64 24.60 11.81
N VAL A 119 -10.07 25.09 12.91
CA VAL A 119 -9.10 24.33 13.71
C VAL A 119 -9.69 22.99 14.16
N MET A 120 -10.90 23.00 14.74
CA MET A 120 -11.57 21.79 15.19
C MET A 120 -11.91 20.84 14.03
N SER A 121 -12.28 21.35 12.86
CA SER A 121 -12.54 20.52 11.68
C SER A 121 -11.29 19.79 11.16
N MET A 122 -10.10 20.33 11.43
CA MET A 122 -8.79 19.83 10.98
C MET A 122 -8.08 18.92 11.99
N ILE A 123 -8.71 18.68 13.14
CA ILE A 123 -8.26 17.67 14.10
C ILE A 123 -9.05 16.39 13.83
N LYS A 124 -8.33 15.28 13.65
CA LYS A 124 -8.92 13.95 13.49
C LYS A 124 -8.35 13.01 14.54
N GLU A 125 -9.24 12.21 15.13
CA GLU A 125 -8.87 11.20 16.10
C GLU A 125 -9.35 9.84 15.61
N SER A 126 -8.47 8.84 15.68
CA SER A 126 -8.80 7.44 15.40
C SER A 126 -7.88 6.54 16.21
N GLU A 127 -8.45 5.57 16.91
CA GLU A 127 -7.72 4.55 17.67
C GLU A 127 -6.66 5.12 18.64
N GLY A 128 -6.99 6.23 19.32
CA GLY A 128 -6.08 6.90 20.26
C GLY A 128 -4.96 7.70 19.60
N ILE A 129 -4.96 7.84 18.28
CA ILE A 129 -4.06 8.71 17.52
C ILE A 129 -4.80 9.99 17.14
N VAL A 130 -4.25 11.13 17.55
CA VAL A 130 -4.72 12.46 17.14
C VAL A 130 -3.80 13.02 16.07
N VAL A 131 -4.39 13.38 14.93
CA VAL A 131 -3.72 14.07 13.83
C VAL A 131 -4.30 15.49 13.73
N ASP A 132 -3.45 16.47 14.01
CA ASP A 132 -3.78 17.89 13.90
C ASP A 132 -3.04 18.51 12.71
N TYR A 133 -3.78 18.79 11.63
CA TYR A 133 -3.27 19.49 10.46
C TYR A 133 -3.76 20.95 10.37
N SER A 134 -4.31 21.51 11.46
CA SER A 134 -4.76 22.91 11.53
C SER A 134 -3.63 23.92 11.27
N ARG A 135 -2.38 23.52 11.60
CA ARG A 135 -1.15 24.30 11.39
C ARG A 135 -0.61 24.25 9.94
N GLN A 136 -1.38 23.70 9.01
CA GLN A 136 -1.08 23.78 7.58
C GLN A 136 -1.78 24.99 6.96
N ARG A 137 -1.18 25.59 5.94
CA ARG A 137 -1.78 26.68 5.14
C ARG A 137 -2.81 26.10 4.15
N VAL A 138 -3.90 25.60 4.72
CA VAL A 138 -4.99 24.96 3.97
C VAL A 138 -6.33 25.51 4.43
N LEU A 139 -7.22 25.72 3.48
CA LEU A 139 -8.63 26.02 3.73
C LEU A 139 -9.46 24.74 3.59
N PRO A 140 -10.71 24.70 4.09
CA PRO A 140 -11.62 23.58 3.86
C PRO A 140 -11.78 23.25 2.36
N GLU A 141 -11.81 24.28 1.51
CA GLU A 141 -11.82 24.11 0.06
C GLU A 141 -10.55 23.43 -0.47
N THR A 142 -9.36 23.80 0.05
CA THR A 142 -8.09 23.15 -0.31
C THR A 142 -8.13 21.65 -0.03
N MET A 143 -8.67 21.25 1.13
CA MET A 143 -8.82 19.83 1.47
C MET A 143 -9.73 19.12 0.47
N THR A 144 -10.84 19.75 0.07
CA THR A 144 -11.74 19.20 -0.95
C THR A 144 -11.04 19.01 -2.30
N LYS A 145 -10.24 19.99 -2.74
CA LYS A 145 -9.46 19.88 -3.99
C LYS A 145 -8.36 18.81 -3.93
N LEU A 146 -7.68 18.68 -2.78
CA LEU A 146 -6.70 17.62 -2.54
C LEU A 146 -7.31 16.22 -2.58
N LEU A 147 -8.52 16.05 -2.02
CA LEU A 147 -9.26 14.78 -2.09
C LEU A 147 -9.65 14.44 -3.53
N LYS A 148 -10.13 15.41 -4.31
CA LYS A 148 -10.38 15.23 -5.75
C LYS A 148 -9.13 14.83 -6.53
N LEU A 149 -7.97 15.39 -6.19
CA LEU A 149 -6.70 14.98 -6.81
C LEU A 149 -6.35 13.53 -6.44
N ALA A 150 -6.58 13.11 -5.20
CA ALA A 150 -6.35 11.74 -4.77
C ALA A 150 -7.27 10.74 -5.50
N GLU A 151 -8.53 11.11 -5.74
CA GLU A 151 -9.48 10.36 -6.57
C GLU A 151 -8.99 10.27 -8.03
N ALA A 152 -8.60 11.39 -8.64
CA ALA A 152 -8.07 11.42 -10.00
C ALA A 152 -6.79 10.57 -10.15
N ALA A 153 -5.95 10.56 -9.11
CA ALA A 153 -4.73 9.75 -9.04
C ALA A 153 -4.99 8.25 -8.79
N LYS A 154 -6.25 7.84 -8.60
CA LYS A 154 -6.67 6.48 -8.25
C LYS A 154 -5.95 5.95 -7.01
N LEU A 155 -5.83 6.82 -6.01
CA LEU A 155 -5.09 6.48 -4.79
C LEU A 155 -5.71 5.28 -4.10
N ARG A 156 -7.04 5.20 -4.07
CA ARG A 156 -7.70 4.12 -3.36
C ARG A 156 -7.48 2.77 -4.02
N GLU A 157 -7.59 2.72 -5.35
CA GLU A 157 -7.34 1.51 -6.12
C GLU A 157 -5.89 1.05 -5.95
N LYS A 158 -4.92 1.98 -5.93
CA LYS A 158 -3.51 1.64 -5.68
C LYS A 158 -3.27 1.08 -4.27
N ILE A 159 -3.98 1.60 -3.27
CA ILE A 159 -3.96 1.05 -1.92
C ILE A 159 -4.55 -0.36 -1.94
N ASP A 160 -5.72 -0.57 -2.55
CA ASP A 160 -6.35 -1.89 -2.61
C ASP A 160 -5.51 -2.91 -3.40
N SER A 161 -4.84 -2.50 -4.48
CA SER A 161 -3.83 -3.29 -5.20
C SER A 161 -2.66 -3.69 -4.29
N MET A 162 -2.17 -2.77 -3.46
CA MET A 162 -1.11 -3.09 -2.48
C MET A 162 -1.59 -4.13 -1.47
N PHE A 163 -2.78 -3.94 -0.87
CA PHE A 163 -3.32 -4.83 0.16
C PHE A 163 -3.71 -6.21 -0.37
N SER A 164 -4.13 -6.30 -1.63
CA SER A 164 -4.47 -7.57 -2.30
C SER A 164 -3.24 -8.36 -2.77
N GLY A 165 -2.04 -7.78 -2.72
CA GLY A 165 -0.80 -8.45 -3.11
C GLY A 165 -0.49 -8.39 -4.60
N GLU A 166 -1.08 -7.45 -5.33
CA GLU A 166 -0.73 -7.21 -6.73
C GLU A 166 0.74 -6.75 -6.88
N HIS A 167 1.31 -6.99 -8.06
CA HIS A 167 2.67 -6.61 -8.40
C HIS A 167 2.77 -5.12 -8.73
N ILE A 168 2.61 -4.27 -7.72
CA ILE A 168 2.65 -2.82 -7.89
C ILE A 168 4.06 -2.26 -8.10
N ASN A 169 5.11 -2.99 -7.70
CA ASN A 169 6.48 -2.62 -8.04
C ASN A 169 6.78 -3.05 -9.47
N SER A 170 6.43 -2.19 -10.43
CA SER A 170 6.56 -2.45 -11.86
C SER A 170 8.01 -2.63 -12.34
N THR A 171 8.99 -2.05 -11.64
CA THR A 171 10.41 -2.15 -12.05
C THR A 171 11.02 -3.51 -11.75
N GLU A 172 10.57 -4.15 -10.66
CA GLU A 172 11.05 -5.46 -10.24
C GLU A 172 10.02 -6.58 -10.47
N ASP A 173 8.79 -6.24 -10.87
CA ASP A 173 7.65 -7.15 -10.98
C ASP A 173 7.39 -7.92 -9.67
N ARG A 174 7.11 -7.16 -8.59
CA ARG A 174 6.97 -7.71 -7.23
C ARG A 174 5.80 -7.10 -6.45
N ALA A 175 5.16 -7.93 -5.63
CA ALA A 175 4.23 -7.49 -4.59
C ALA A 175 4.92 -6.69 -3.47
N VAL A 176 4.19 -5.75 -2.86
CA VAL A 176 4.66 -4.92 -1.75
C VAL A 176 3.76 -5.14 -0.53
N LEU A 177 4.13 -6.07 0.35
CA LEU A 177 3.27 -6.55 1.44
C LEU A 177 3.88 -6.45 2.84
N HIS A 178 4.47 -5.30 3.16
CA HIS A 178 4.89 -5.05 4.54
C HIS A 178 3.70 -5.05 5.54
N VAL A 179 2.47 -4.84 5.06
CA VAL A 179 1.24 -4.95 5.86
C VAL A 179 0.98 -6.38 6.34
N ALA A 180 1.36 -7.40 5.56
CA ALA A 180 1.17 -8.81 5.94
C ALA A 180 1.98 -9.19 7.19
N LEU A 181 3.11 -8.51 7.43
CA LEU A 181 3.98 -8.74 8.60
C LEU A 181 3.31 -8.39 9.94
N ARG A 182 2.20 -7.65 9.93
CA ARG A 182 1.46 -7.21 11.12
C ARG A 182 0.00 -7.67 11.10
N ALA A 183 -0.39 -8.47 10.10
CA ALA A 183 -1.75 -8.97 9.99
C ALA A 183 -2.05 -9.97 11.12
N PRO A 184 -3.27 -9.97 11.69
CA PRO A 184 -3.68 -10.98 12.66
C PRO A 184 -3.68 -12.37 12.00
N THR A 185 -3.58 -13.42 12.81
CA THR A 185 -3.58 -14.82 12.33
C THR A 185 -4.86 -15.21 11.58
N THR A 186 -5.94 -14.46 11.76
CA THR A 186 -7.25 -14.67 11.10
C THR A 186 -7.33 -14.07 9.70
N GLU A 187 -6.39 -13.19 9.34
CA GLU A 187 -6.37 -12.53 8.04
C GLU A 187 -5.85 -13.49 6.96
N LYS A 188 -6.28 -13.29 5.72
CA LYS A 188 -5.82 -14.08 4.57
C LYS A 188 -5.30 -13.16 3.47
N ILE A 189 -4.00 -13.25 3.19
CA ILE A 189 -3.35 -12.44 2.15
C ILE A 189 -2.64 -13.39 1.18
N VAL A 190 -3.13 -13.43 -0.05
CA VAL A 190 -2.67 -14.38 -1.07
C VAL A 190 -1.78 -13.69 -2.10
N VAL A 191 -0.56 -14.18 -2.28
CA VAL A 191 0.36 -13.78 -3.36
C VAL A 191 0.78 -14.99 -4.16
N ASP A 192 0.73 -14.88 -5.48
CA ASP A 192 1.10 -15.97 -6.39
C ASP A 192 0.37 -17.29 -6.07
N GLY A 193 -0.86 -17.20 -5.56
CA GLY A 193 -1.68 -18.35 -5.18
C GLY A 193 -1.35 -18.97 -3.82
N LYS A 194 -0.42 -18.39 -3.04
CA LYS A 194 -0.07 -18.84 -1.68
C LYS A 194 -0.50 -17.80 -0.63
N ASP A 195 -1.14 -18.26 0.43
CA ASP A 195 -1.37 -17.44 1.62
C ASP A 195 -0.07 -17.24 2.40
N VAL A 196 0.33 -15.98 2.60
CA VAL A 196 1.61 -15.63 3.23
C VAL A 196 1.51 -15.44 4.75
N VAL A 197 0.29 -15.28 5.28
CA VAL A 197 0.08 -15.01 6.72
C VAL A 197 0.59 -16.15 7.62
N PRO A 198 0.37 -17.45 7.30
CA PRO A 198 0.91 -18.54 8.11
C PRO A 198 2.44 -18.56 8.18
N ASP A 199 3.13 -18.31 7.07
CA ASP A 199 4.60 -18.27 7.02
C ASP A 199 5.16 -17.14 7.90
N VAL A 200 4.50 -15.97 7.91
CA VAL A 200 4.86 -14.83 8.76
C VAL A 200 4.75 -15.22 10.23
N HIS A 201 3.62 -15.80 10.65
CA HIS A 201 3.41 -16.19 12.04
C HIS A 201 4.33 -17.32 12.50
N GLU A 202 4.72 -18.23 11.61
CA GLU A 202 5.75 -19.24 11.92
C GLU A 202 7.09 -18.57 12.31
N VAL A 203 7.50 -17.53 11.59
CA VAL A 203 8.73 -16.79 11.90
C VAL A 203 8.57 -15.94 13.16
N LEU A 204 7.42 -15.30 13.36
CA LEU A 204 7.14 -14.54 14.58
C LEU A 204 7.18 -15.44 15.83
N GLU A 205 6.68 -16.67 15.75
CA GLU A 205 6.77 -17.63 16.85
C GLU A 205 8.22 -18.05 17.12
N LYS A 206 9.04 -18.28 16.08
CA LYS A 206 10.48 -18.55 16.25
C LYS A 206 11.18 -17.38 16.96
N ILE A 207 10.87 -16.15 16.58
CA ILE A 207 11.41 -14.94 17.21
C ILE A 207 10.97 -14.86 18.66
N LYS A 208 9.69 -15.11 18.95
CA LYS A 208 9.14 -15.11 20.30
C LYS A 208 9.87 -16.11 21.19
N VAL A 209 9.91 -17.39 20.82
CA VAL A 209 10.59 -18.46 21.57
C VAL A 209 12.06 -18.10 21.82
N PHE A 210 12.76 -17.62 20.80
CA PHE A 210 14.14 -17.18 20.96
C PHE A 210 14.27 -16.02 21.96
N SER A 211 13.46 -14.98 21.80
CA SER A 211 13.51 -13.79 22.65
C SER A 211 13.12 -14.08 24.10
N GLU A 212 12.18 -15.01 24.34
CA GLU A 212 11.80 -15.46 25.68
C GLU A 212 12.96 -16.19 26.34
N ARG A 213 13.61 -17.12 25.64
CA ARG A 213 14.80 -17.82 26.17
C ARG A 213 15.93 -16.85 26.53
N VAL A 214 16.16 -15.83 25.71
CA VAL A 214 17.15 -14.78 26.01
C VAL A 214 16.75 -13.99 27.25
N ARG A 215 15.50 -13.53 27.33
CA ARG A 215 15.00 -12.72 28.46
C ARG A 215 14.95 -13.50 29.78
N ASN A 216 14.73 -14.81 29.72
CA ASN A 216 14.69 -15.70 30.87
C ASN A 216 16.09 -16.17 31.31
N GLY A 217 17.15 -15.83 30.56
CA GLY A 217 18.50 -16.33 30.84
C GLY A 217 18.72 -17.81 30.50
N GLU A 218 17.78 -18.43 29.78
CA GLU A 218 17.91 -19.81 29.28
C GLU A 218 18.82 -19.89 28.04
N TRP A 219 19.03 -18.77 27.36
CA TRP A 219 19.95 -18.64 26.24
C TRP A 219 21.29 -18.10 26.72
N LEU A 220 22.25 -19.00 26.91
CA LEU A 220 23.57 -18.68 27.45
C LEU A 220 24.58 -18.30 26.36
N GLY A 221 25.59 -17.53 26.74
CA GLY A 221 26.72 -17.21 25.88
C GLY A 221 27.72 -18.38 25.80
N ALA A 222 28.86 -18.15 25.15
CA ALA A 222 29.90 -19.16 25.03
C ALA A 222 30.49 -19.58 26.40
N THR A 223 30.39 -18.72 27.41
CA THR A 223 30.96 -18.92 28.75
C THR A 223 29.95 -19.33 29.82
N GLY A 224 28.70 -19.59 29.42
CA GLY A 224 27.56 -19.68 30.34
C GLY A 224 26.93 -18.31 30.58
#